data_AF-A0A6U2IJ78-F1
#
_entry.id   AF-A0A6U2IJ78-F1
#
_cell.length_a   1.000
_cell.length_b   1.000
_cell.length_c   1.000
_cell.angle_alpha   90.00
_cell.angle_beta   90.00
_cell.angle_gamma   90.00
#
_symmetry.space_group_name_H-M   'P 1'
#
loop_
_entity.id
_entity.type
_entity.pdbx_description
1 polymer ?
#
loop_
_entity_poly.entity_id
_entity_poly.type
_entity_poly.pdbx_seq_one_letter_code
_entity_poly.pdbx_strand_id
1 'polypeptide(L)'
;VKEDGMKGGKGDVDDEEGESEGMSFLLDQQPIPKGALVSTVYGEGTIIKFRRVTSQYLVSLSFGTAYLSPSAVLCTLLPTEGSSLTTQLRSADAETLARPGDKLVIGTQSLYLFLRLHQVLVRRLNIAKDLAYKVSGDKTLRSHIEQLSSEGEKNAGRKRYDAYLGLVYALVEGGYSSSSQYANAAEGGKYEDRVRCLLGGGAYELATMDKLVSHILKNLQNIASDETMQAMVEVYRRHADAGGFKPGAFRQEAAYLSEGENMYAFQYCKVPKTDRSILHYEFLGVIAESDLEEESPNLEALRKGSDIAMADADDGMEEIVQPSSSKRRRV
;
A
#
# COMPACT_ATOMS: atom_id res chain seq x y z
N VAL A 1 38.99 -58.90 54.23
CA VAL A 1 38.54 -60.20 53.69
C VAL A 1 37.48 -59.91 52.64
N LYS A 2 37.75 -60.35 51.39
CA LYS A 2 36.89 -60.39 50.19
C LYS A 2 36.56 -59.03 49.55
N GLU A 3 37.04 -58.68 48.35
CA GLU A 3 36.96 -59.32 47.01
C GLU A 3 35.53 -59.51 46.46
N ASP A 4 35.46 -59.29 45.14
CA ASP A 4 34.39 -59.53 44.17
C ASP A 4 33.32 -58.41 44.05
N GLY A 5 33.17 -57.68 42.95
CA GLY A 5 33.63 -57.91 41.57
C GLY A 5 32.61 -58.73 40.77
N MET A 6 31.95 -58.04 39.82
CA MET A 6 31.45 -58.56 38.53
C MET A 6 29.93 -58.75 38.34
N LYS A 7 29.46 -58.06 37.28
CA LYS A 7 28.42 -58.39 36.27
C LYS A 7 26.95 -57.99 36.46
N GLY A 8 26.47 -57.25 35.45
CA GLY A 8 25.06 -57.14 35.09
C GLY A 8 24.78 -56.10 33.99
N GLY A 9 25.38 -56.25 32.81
CA GLY A 9 25.06 -55.44 31.62
C GLY A 9 24.20 -56.21 30.61
N LYS A 10 23.04 -55.65 30.29
CA LYS A 10 22.08 -55.92 29.19
C LYS A 10 20.92 -54.94 29.45
N GLY A 11 20.40 -54.10 28.59
CA GLY A 11 20.34 -53.92 27.14
C GLY A 11 19.09 -53.06 26.89
N ASP A 12 18.98 -52.48 25.69
CA ASP A 12 17.74 -51.93 25.09
C ASP A 12 17.41 -50.45 25.43
N VAL A 13 17.70 -49.51 24.51
CA VAL A 13 16.87 -49.08 23.37
C VAL A 13 17.41 -47.70 22.94
N ASP A 14 18.08 -47.68 21.79
CA ASP A 14 18.37 -46.44 21.06
C ASP A 14 17.09 -46.02 20.32
N ASP A 15 16.45 -44.95 20.78
CA ASP A 15 15.48 -44.19 19.98
C ASP A 15 16.09 -42.82 19.67
N GLU A 16 16.67 -42.74 18.47
CA GLU A 16 16.89 -41.49 17.75
C GLU A 16 15.53 -40.92 17.34
N GLU A 17 15.10 -39.80 17.91
CA GLU A 17 14.13 -38.91 17.27
C GLU A 17 14.50 -37.44 17.47
N GLY A 18 15.05 -36.86 16.40
CA GLY A 18 14.57 -35.58 15.86
C GLY A 18 14.89 -34.31 16.64
N GLU A 19 16.14 -33.86 16.60
CA GLU A 19 16.43 -32.42 16.64
C GLU A 19 15.86 -31.78 15.37
N SER A 20 14.59 -31.39 15.40
CA SER A 20 13.98 -30.54 14.37
C SER A 20 13.60 -29.20 14.98
N GLU A 21 14.32 -28.17 14.50
CA GLU A 21 13.78 -26.86 14.13
C GLU A 21 12.65 -26.31 15.02
N GLY A 22 13.06 -25.74 16.16
CA GLY A 22 12.17 -24.99 17.06
C GLY A 22 12.79 -23.73 17.62
N MET A 23 13.75 -23.10 16.92
CA MET A 23 14.31 -21.78 17.28
C MET A 23 13.58 -20.64 16.56
N SER A 24 12.27 -20.57 16.75
CA SER A 24 11.47 -19.38 16.45
C SER A 24 10.31 -19.33 17.44
N PHE A 25 9.92 -18.13 17.89
CA PHE A 25 8.79 -17.82 18.80
C PHE A 25 9.05 -17.65 20.32
N LEU A 26 10.27 -17.48 20.80
CA LEU A 26 10.50 -17.15 22.23
C LEU A 26 10.53 -15.65 22.56
N LEU A 27 10.28 -14.74 21.60
CA LEU A 27 10.25 -13.28 21.82
C LEU A 27 8.84 -12.64 21.80
N ASP A 28 7.76 -13.41 21.61
CA ASP A 28 6.44 -12.88 21.21
C ASP A 28 5.35 -12.76 22.30
N GLN A 29 5.67 -12.80 23.61
CA GLN A 29 4.61 -12.77 24.64
C GLN A 29 4.71 -11.65 25.67
N GLN A 30 5.08 -10.44 25.24
CA GLN A 30 4.74 -9.27 26.04
C GLN A 30 3.27 -8.89 25.77
N PRO A 31 2.39 -8.89 26.79
CA PRO A 31 0.99 -8.56 26.58
C PRO A 31 0.86 -7.10 26.14
N ILE A 32 -0.07 -6.86 25.22
CA ILE A 32 -0.33 -5.54 24.66
C ILE A 32 -0.62 -4.54 25.80
N PRO A 33 0.01 -3.34 25.80
CA PRO A 33 -0.17 -2.36 26.86
C PRO A 33 -1.61 -1.85 26.96
N LYS A 34 -1.98 -1.41 28.16
CA LYS A 34 -3.25 -0.72 28.41
C LYS A 34 -3.32 0.57 27.56
N GLY A 35 -4.51 0.90 27.06
CA GLY A 35 -4.74 2.07 26.23
C GLY A 35 -4.45 1.87 24.74
N ALA A 36 -3.93 0.71 24.33
CA ALA A 36 -3.77 0.38 22.91
C ALA A 36 -5.15 0.25 22.23
N LEU A 37 -5.26 0.82 21.04
CA LEU A 37 -6.42 0.63 20.17
C LEU A 37 -6.29 -0.71 19.47
N VAL A 38 -7.36 -1.48 19.42
CA VAL A 38 -7.39 -2.80 18.81
C VAL A 38 -8.58 -2.95 17.88
N SER A 39 -8.33 -3.59 16.73
CA SER A 39 -9.39 -4.10 15.87
C SER A 39 -9.65 -5.54 16.23
N THR A 40 -10.91 -5.89 16.48
CA THR A 40 -11.33 -7.23 16.87
C THR A 40 -12.38 -7.74 15.90
N VAL A 41 -12.67 -9.05 15.96
CA VAL A 41 -13.78 -9.65 15.18
C VAL A 41 -15.15 -9.01 15.48
N TYR A 42 -15.28 -8.31 16.61
CA TYR A 42 -16.50 -7.64 17.04
C TYR A 42 -16.48 -6.12 16.80
N GLY A 43 -15.42 -5.59 16.18
CA GLY A 43 -15.23 -4.18 15.90
C GLY A 43 -14.02 -3.57 16.61
N GLU A 44 -13.93 -2.24 16.56
CA GLU A 44 -12.83 -1.46 17.13
C GLU A 44 -13.05 -1.21 18.63
N GLY A 45 -11.96 -1.24 19.40
CA GLY A 45 -11.99 -0.99 20.83
C GLY A 45 -10.64 -0.60 21.41
N THR A 46 -10.61 -0.43 22.74
CA THR A 46 -9.40 -0.08 23.49
C THR A 46 -9.14 -1.12 24.57
N ILE A 47 -7.89 -1.58 24.69
CA ILE A 47 -7.50 -2.50 25.75
C ILE A 47 -7.49 -1.76 27.09
N ILE A 48 -8.31 -2.25 28.03
CA ILE A 48 -8.33 -1.76 29.41
C ILE A 48 -7.28 -2.50 30.23
N LYS A 49 -7.28 -3.84 30.16
CA LYS A 49 -6.43 -4.69 31.01
C LYS A 49 -6.20 -6.07 30.37
N PHE A 50 -5.02 -6.64 30.61
CA PHE A 50 -4.75 -8.05 30.31
C PHE A 50 -4.78 -8.88 31.61
N ARG A 51 -5.56 -9.96 31.61
CA ARG A 51 -5.65 -10.90 32.73
C ARG A 51 -4.78 -12.12 32.43
N ARG A 52 -3.58 -12.18 33.03
CA ARG A 52 -2.60 -13.28 32.84
C ARG A 52 -3.15 -14.66 33.24
N VAL A 53 -4.02 -14.72 34.24
CA VAL A 53 -4.55 -16.00 34.78
C VAL A 53 -5.44 -16.71 33.75
N THR A 54 -6.19 -15.96 32.95
CA THR A 54 -7.13 -16.52 31.95
C THR A 54 -6.68 -16.27 30.53
N SER A 55 -5.50 -15.67 30.33
CA SER A 55 -4.97 -15.22 29.05
C SER A 55 -6.01 -14.48 28.20
N GLN A 56 -6.69 -13.49 28.80
CA GLN A 56 -7.76 -12.72 28.15
C GLN A 56 -7.53 -11.21 28.26
N TYR A 57 -7.85 -10.50 27.19
CA TYR A 57 -7.91 -9.04 27.14
C TYR A 57 -9.30 -8.56 27.53
N LEU A 58 -9.37 -7.59 28.44
CA LEU A 58 -10.57 -6.80 28.67
C LEU A 58 -10.53 -5.61 27.71
N VAL A 59 -11.42 -5.61 26.73
CA VAL A 59 -11.49 -4.58 25.67
C VAL A 59 -12.78 -3.77 25.85
N SER A 60 -12.66 -2.46 25.76
CA SER A 60 -13.78 -1.53 25.66
C SER A 60 -14.18 -1.40 24.19
N LEU A 61 -15.35 -1.91 23.83
CA LEU A 61 -15.96 -1.79 22.51
C LEU A 61 -17.05 -0.71 22.56
N SER A 62 -17.55 -0.30 21.39
CA SER A 62 -18.63 0.69 21.25
C SER A 62 -19.93 0.31 21.98
N PHE A 63 -20.18 -0.98 22.17
CA PHE A 63 -21.37 -1.52 22.81
C PHE A 63 -21.15 -2.04 24.25
N GLY A 64 -19.95 -1.87 24.81
CA GLY A 64 -19.63 -2.27 26.19
C GLY A 64 -18.26 -2.92 26.34
N THR A 65 -18.00 -3.50 27.52
CA THR A 65 -16.72 -4.16 27.83
C THR A 65 -16.82 -5.66 27.67
N ALA A 66 -15.89 -6.28 26.94
CA ALA A 66 -15.86 -7.72 26.69
C ALA A 66 -14.49 -8.33 27.03
N TYR A 67 -14.50 -9.61 27.42
CA TYR A 67 -13.29 -10.41 27.55
C TYR A 67 -13.03 -11.14 26.23
N LEU A 68 -11.88 -10.89 25.63
CA LEU A 68 -11.49 -11.44 24.34
C LEU A 68 -10.21 -12.28 24.49
N SER A 69 -10.15 -13.38 23.75
CA SER A 69 -8.90 -14.13 23.60
C SER A 69 -7.91 -13.34 22.72
N PRO A 70 -6.59 -13.56 22.86
CA PRO A 70 -5.59 -12.95 21.99
C PRO A 70 -5.87 -13.19 20.50
N SER A 71 -6.41 -14.36 20.14
CA SER A 71 -6.77 -14.71 18.76
C SER A 71 -7.92 -13.87 18.18
N ALA A 72 -8.70 -13.18 19.02
CA ALA A 72 -9.78 -12.31 18.57
C ALA A 72 -9.30 -10.87 18.29
N VAL A 73 -8.04 -10.55 18.59
CA VAL A 73 -7.39 -9.28 18.27
C VAL A 73 -6.71 -9.42 16.91
N LEU A 74 -7.19 -8.67 15.92
CA LEU A 74 -6.75 -8.74 14.53
C LEU A 74 -5.63 -7.73 14.22
N CYS A 75 -5.71 -6.55 14.82
CA CYS A 75 -4.72 -5.49 14.64
C CYS A 75 -4.61 -4.68 15.94
N THR A 76 -3.40 -4.17 16.21
CA THR A 76 -3.10 -3.37 17.39
C THR A 76 -2.40 -2.09 16.98
N LEU A 77 -2.87 -0.97 17.50
CA LEU A 77 -2.22 0.33 17.43
C LEU A 77 -1.82 0.75 18.83
N LEU A 78 -0.51 0.76 19.08
CA LEU A 78 0.03 1.19 20.37
C LEU A 78 -0.23 2.68 20.60
N PRO A 79 -0.38 3.11 21.86
CA PRO A 79 -0.42 4.53 22.20
C PRO A 79 0.81 5.25 21.67
N THR A 80 0.63 6.50 21.24
CA THR A 80 1.71 7.32 20.73
C THR A 80 2.72 7.60 21.86
N GLU A 81 3.99 7.27 21.67
CA GLU A 81 5.03 7.57 22.67
C GLU A 81 5.39 9.05 22.64
N GLY A 82 5.61 9.67 23.81
CA GLY A 82 6.03 11.07 23.87
C GLY A 82 7.52 11.20 23.59
N SER A 83 7.91 12.18 22.77
CA SER A 83 9.32 12.47 22.50
C SER A 83 9.71 13.89 22.94
N SER A 84 10.82 13.99 23.67
CA SER A 84 11.42 15.27 24.04
C SER A 84 11.90 16.03 22.80
N LEU A 85 12.44 15.33 21.80
CA LEU A 85 12.87 15.89 20.53
C LEU A 85 11.70 16.56 19.80
N THR A 86 10.56 15.88 19.66
CA THR A 86 9.34 16.46 19.07
C THR A 86 8.94 17.76 19.77
N THR A 87 9.01 17.80 21.09
CA THR A 87 8.64 18.99 21.87
C THR A 87 9.60 20.15 21.63
N GLN A 88 10.90 19.88 21.58
CA GLN A 88 11.94 20.87 21.31
C GLN A 88 11.80 21.46 19.91
N LEU A 89 11.72 20.61 18.88
CA LEU A 89 11.59 21.05 17.48
C LEU A 89 10.30 21.87 17.27
N ARG A 90 9.18 21.44 17.86
CA ARG A 90 7.90 22.18 17.77
C ARG A 90 7.96 23.54 18.46
N SER A 91 8.76 23.70 19.52
CA SER A 91 8.92 24.98 20.20
C SER A 91 9.76 25.98 19.40
N ALA A 92 10.67 25.47 18.57
CA ALA A 92 11.48 26.28 17.65
C ALA A 92 10.73 26.65 16.36
N ASP A 93 9.75 25.83 15.95
CA ASP A 93 9.04 26.00 14.68
C ASP A 93 7.88 27.00 14.75
N ALA A 94 8.04 28.13 14.06
CA ALA A 94 6.99 29.13 13.88
C ALA A 94 6.06 28.83 12.69
N GLU A 95 6.44 27.91 11.79
CA GLU A 95 5.67 27.60 10.58
C GLU A 95 4.31 27.00 10.91
N THR A 96 3.37 27.18 9.98
CA THR A 96 2.05 26.56 9.99
C THR A 96 1.67 26.22 8.56
N LEU A 97 0.78 25.23 8.40
CA LEU A 97 0.25 24.92 7.07
C LEU A 97 -0.53 26.11 6.52
N ALA A 98 -0.36 26.38 5.22
CA ALA A 98 -0.94 27.55 4.56
C ALA A 98 -2.48 27.62 4.67
N ARG A 99 -3.16 26.49 4.83
CA ARG A 99 -4.62 26.42 4.96
C ARG A 99 -5.05 25.54 6.13
N PRO A 100 -6.10 25.96 6.87
CA PRO A 100 -6.69 25.12 7.91
C PRO A 100 -7.37 23.90 7.27
N GLY A 101 -6.88 22.70 7.59
CA GLY A 101 -7.41 21.43 7.07
C GLY A 101 -6.53 20.76 6.01
N ASP A 102 -5.44 21.40 5.59
CA ASP A 102 -4.40 20.71 4.84
C ASP A 102 -3.72 19.67 5.74
N LYS A 103 -3.26 18.58 5.14
CA LYS A 103 -2.51 17.53 5.84
C LYS A 103 -1.18 17.31 5.13
N LEU A 104 -0.12 17.13 5.91
CA LEU A 104 1.21 16.81 5.40
C LEU A 104 1.66 15.49 6.03
N VAL A 105 2.10 14.56 5.19
CA VAL A 105 2.70 13.29 5.59
C VAL A 105 4.01 13.14 4.84
N ILE A 106 5.04 12.61 5.49
CA ILE A 106 6.27 12.15 4.84
C ILE A 106 6.28 10.63 4.91
N GLY A 107 6.75 9.98 3.85
CA GLY A 107 6.91 8.54 3.85
C GLY A 107 7.87 8.06 2.78
N THR A 108 8.13 6.77 2.82
CA THR A 108 9.11 6.11 1.96
C THR A 108 8.60 5.93 0.52
N GLN A 109 9.48 5.47 -0.36
CA GLN A 109 9.13 5.15 -1.75
C GLN A 109 7.96 4.15 -1.86
N SER A 110 7.82 3.22 -0.91
CA SER A 110 6.72 2.25 -0.88
C SER A 110 5.35 2.94 -0.74
N LEU A 111 5.26 3.98 0.09
CA LEU A 111 4.05 4.80 0.24
C LEU A 111 3.72 5.56 -1.05
N TYR A 112 4.73 6.15 -1.70
CA TYR A 112 4.57 6.82 -2.99
C TYR A 112 3.99 5.88 -4.05
N LEU A 113 4.59 4.70 -4.20
CA LEU A 113 4.14 3.70 -5.17
C LEU A 113 2.72 3.23 -4.87
N PHE A 114 2.38 2.98 -3.60
CA PHE A 114 1.03 2.62 -3.19
C PHE A 114 0.00 3.67 -3.60
N LEU A 115 0.23 4.95 -3.24
CA LEU A 115 -0.70 6.04 -3.56
C LEU A 115 -0.85 6.23 -5.07
N ARG A 116 0.25 6.11 -5.83
CA ARG A 116 0.23 6.21 -7.29
C ARG A 116 -0.56 5.08 -7.93
N LEU A 117 -0.35 3.85 -7.50
CA LEU A 117 -1.08 2.68 -7.99
C LEU A 117 -2.56 2.75 -7.59
N HIS A 118 -2.87 3.21 -6.38
CA HIS A 118 -4.24 3.42 -5.93
C HIS A 118 -4.98 4.44 -6.81
N GLN A 119 -4.32 5.54 -7.22
CA GLN A 119 -4.89 6.49 -8.17
C GLN A 119 -5.21 5.82 -9.53
N VAL A 120 -4.32 4.98 -10.03
CA VAL A 120 -4.54 4.22 -11.28
C VAL A 120 -5.70 3.24 -11.11
N LEU A 121 -5.83 2.59 -9.95
CA LEU A 121 -6.93 1.69 -9.63
C LEU A 121 -8.27 2.43 -9.69
N VAL A 122 -8.39 3.56 -8.99
CA VAL A 122 -9.62 4.39 -9.00
C VAL A 122 -9.97 4.83 -10.42
N ARG A 123 -8.98 5.27 -11.22
CA ARG A 123 -9.21 5.64 -12.62
C ARG A 123 -9.76 4.45 -13.43
N ARG A 124 -9.16 3.27 -13.32
CA ARG A 124 -9.61 2.07 -14.03
C ARG A 124 -11.00 1.60 -13.56
N LEU A 125 -11.29 1.69 -12.27
CA LEU A 125 -12.63 1.39 -11.73
C LEU A 125 -13.70 2.33 -12.30
N ASN A 126 -13.38 3.61 -12.49
CA ASN A 126 -14.29 4.56 -13.15
C ASN A 126 -14.48 4.22 -14.63
N ILE A 127 -13.43 3.85 -15.35
CA ILE A 127 -13.53 3.39 -16.74
C ILE A 127 -14.40 2.14 -16.83
N ALA A 128 -14.20 1.17 -15.94
CA ALA A 128 -15.03 -0.04 -15.88
C ALA A 128 -16.50 0.28 -15.60
N LYS A 129 -16.76 1.24 -14.71
CA LYS A 129 -18.11 1.74 -14.43
C LYS A 129 -18.74 2.33 -15.70
N ASP A 130 -18.05 3.25 -16.37
CA ASP A 130 -18.54 3.90 -17.59
C ASP A 130 -18.81 2.87 -18.71
N LEU A 131 -17.92 1.90 -18.90
CA LEU A 131 -18.10 0.82 -19.86
C LEU A 131 -19.32 -0.04 -19.52
N ALA A 132 -19.49 -0.41 -18.25
CA ALA A 132 -20.64 -1.21 -17.81
C ALA A 132 -21.98 -0.52 -18.11
N TYR A 133 -22.07 0.81 -17.93
CA TYR A 133 -23.28 1.57 -18.28
C TYR A 133 -23.45 1.75 -19.80
N LYS A 134 -22.37 1.97 -20.55
CA LYS A 134 -22.43 2.11 -22.03
C LYS A 134 -22.87 0.82 -22.72
N VAL A 135 -22.38 -0.32 -22.25
CA VAL A 135 -22.63 -1.65 -22.84
C VAL A 135 -23.99 -2.22 -22.41
N SER A 136 -24.70 -1.57 -21.49
CA SER A 136 -25.99 -2.03 -20.98
C SER A 136 -27.07 -2.25 -22.05
N GLY A 137 -26.98 -1.56 -23.20
CA GLY A 137 -27.90 -1.70 -24.33
C GLY A 137 -27.45 -2.70 -25.41
N ASP A 138 -26.23 -3.24 -25.33
CA ASP A 138 -25.68 -4.09 -26.38
C ASP A 138 -26.23 -5.52 -26.30
N LYS A 139 -27.08 -5.87 -27.29
CA LYS A 139 -27.73 -7.19 -27.38
C LYS A 139 -26.76 -8.34 -27.60
N THR A 140 -25.55 -8.07 -28.11
CA THR A 140 -24.53 -9.09 -28.41
C THR A 140 -23.82 -9.60 -27.14
N LEU A 141 -23.72 -8.75 -26.11
CA LEU A 141 -23.09 -9.04 -24.82
C LEU A 141 -24.10 -9.53 -23.76
N ARG A 142 -25.36 -9.78 -24.15
CA ARG A 142 -26.43 -10.26 -23.25
C ARG A 142 -26.31 -11.74 -22.86
N SER A 143 -25.33 -12.47 -23.38
CA SER A 143 -25.44 -13.93 -23.49
C SER A 143 -25.30 -14.74 -22.20
N HIS A 144 -24.87 -14.17 -21.05
CA HIS A 144 -24.74 -14.98 -19.82
C HIS A 144 -25.23 -14.35 -18.51
N ILE A 145 -25.20 -13.02 -18.35
CA ILE A 145 -25.54 -12.38 -17.06
C ILE A 145 -26.99 -11.86 -17.02
N GLU A 146 -27.55 -11.50 -18.18
CA GLU A 146 -28.92 -10.98 -18.26
C GLU A 146 -29.98 -12.07 -18.41
N GLN A 147 -29.61 -13.28 -18.82
CA GLN A 147 -30.53 -14.42 -18.95
C GLN A 147 -31.10 -14.90 -17.59
N LEU A 148 -30.50 -14.48 -16.47
CA LEU A 148 -30.93 -14.82 -15.10
C LEU A 148 -31.82 -13.74 -14.45
N SER A 149 -32.10 -12.62 -15.13
CA SER A 149 -32.88 -11.51 -14.54
C SER A 149 -34.05 -11.11 -15.43
N SER A 150 -35.24 -11.62 -15.10
CA SER A 150 -36.51 -11.25 -15.73
C SER A 150 -36.93 -9.79 -15.45
N GLU A 151 -36.25 -9.08 -14.55
CA GLU A 151 -36.54 -7.69 -14.22
C GLU A 151 -35.55 -6.69 -14.84
N GLY A 152 -36.02 -6.01 -15.89
CA GLY A 152 -35.76 -4.60 -16.17
C GLY A 152 -34.39 -4.24 -16.77
N GLU A 153 -34.41 -3.89 -18.06
CA GLU A 153 -33.30 -3.26 -18.81
C GLU A 153 -32.68 -2.03 -18.10
N LYS A 154 -33.39 -1.41 -17.15
CA LYS A 154 -32.94 -0.22 -16.40
C LYS A 154 -31.76 -0.45 -15.44
N ASN A 155 -31.49 -1.68 -15.01
CA ASN A 155 -30.42 -1.98 -14.03
C ASN A 155 -29.28 -2.85 -14.58
N ALA A 156 -29.27 -3.10 -15.88
CA ALA A 156 -28.30 -3.98 -16.54
C ALA A 156 -26.84 -3.51 -16.39
N GLY A 157 -26.60 -2.19 -16.47
CA GLY A 157 -25.25 -1.62 -16.29
C GLY A 157 -24.72 -1.77 -14.86
N ARG A 158 -25.56 -1.57 -13.85
CA ARG A 158 -25.20 -1.77 -12.45
C ARG A 158 -24.86 -3.23 -12.16
N LYS A 159 -25.69 -4.18 -12.62
CA LYS A 159 -25.44 -5.63 -12.45
C LYS A 159 -24.11 -6.06 -13.09
N ARG A 160 -23.76 -5.52 -14.26
CA ARG A 160 -22.46 -5.77 -14.90
C ARG A 160 -21.31 -5.22 -14.07
N TYR A 161 -21.43 -3.99 -13.58
CA TYR A 161 -20.40 -3.40 -12.73
C TYR A 161 -20.23 -4.16 -11.40
N ASP A 162 -21.33 -4.59 -10.78
CA ASP A 162 -21.32 -5.40 -9.56
C ASP A 162 -20.62 -6.75 -9.81
N ALA A 163 -20.89 -7.41 -10.95
CA ALA A 163 -20.18 -8.62 -11.35
C ALA A 163 -18.68 -8.38 -11.61
N TYR A 164 -18.32 -7.22 -12.18
CA TYR A 164 -16.93 -6.83 -12.39
C TYR A 164 -16.22 -6.62 -11.06
N LEU A 165 -16.85 -5.92 -10.10
CA LEU A 165 -16.33 -5.76 -8.75
C LEU A 165 -16.11 -7.12 -8.08
N GLY A 166 -17.01 -8.09 -8.28
CA GLY A 166 -16.80 -9.47 -7.81
C GLY A 166 -15.51 -10.11 -8.34
N LEU A 167 -15.15 -9.88 -9.61
CA LEU A 167 -13.86 -10.34 -10.15
C LEU A 167 -12.68 -9.62 -9.50
N VAL A 168 -12.78 -8.31 -9.26
CA VAL A 168 -11.73 -7.53 -8.58
C VAL A 168 -11.56 -7.96 -7.12
N TYR A 169 -12.64 -8.22 -6.39
CA TYR A 169 -12.58 -8.74 -5.02
C TYR A 169 -11.93 -10.12 -4.98
N ALA A 170 -12.24 -11.00 -5.93
CA ALA A 170 -11.57 -12.30 -6.03
C ALA A 170 -10.05 -12.16 -6.27
N LEU A 171 -9.60 -11.11 -6.96
CA LEU A 171 -8.16 -10.82 -7.10
C LEU A 171 -7.54 -10.34 -5.78
N VAL A 172 -8.28 -9.57 -4.97
CA VAL A 172 -7.82 -9.10 -3.66
C VAL A 172 -7.73 -10.26 -2.66
N GLU A 173 -8.76 -11.11 -2.61
CA GLU A 173 -8.81 -12.28 -1.72
C GLU A 173 -7.85 -13.38 -2.15
N GLY A 174 -7.69 -13.61 -3.45
CA GLY A 174 -6.77 -14.61 -4.00
C GLY A 174 -5.31 -14.15 -4.06
N GLY A 175 -5.02 -12.88 -3.76
CA GLY A 175 -3.77 -12.22 -4.09
C GLY A 175 -2.76 -12.07 -2.95
N TYR A 176 -2.15 -13.17 -2.47
CA TYR A 176 -0.77 -13.21 -1.92
C TYR A 176 -0.30 -14.66 -1.68
N SER A 177 -0.52 -15.55 -2.64
CA SER A 177 0.10 -16.88 -2.59
C SER A 177 0.36 -17.37 -4.00
N SER A 178 1.50 -16.97 -4.56
CA SER A 178 2.10 -17.67 -5.69
C SER A 178 2.45 -19.13 -5.37
N SER A 179 2.22 -19.60 -4.13
CA SER A 179 2.49 -20.94 -3.64
C SER A 179 1.26 -21.78 -3.29
N SER A 180 0.04 -21.21 -3.29
CA SER A 180 -1.15 -22.05 -3.05
C SER A 180 -1.62 -22.61 -4.39
N GLN A 181 -1.74 -23.94 -4.45
CA GLN A 181 -2.22 -24.71 -5.60
C GLN A 181 -3.64 -24.31 -6.07
N TYR A 182 -4.30 -23.39 -5.35
CA TYR A 182 -5.62 -22.81 -5.62
C TYR A 182 -5.58 -21.34 -6.10
N ALA A 183 -4.41 -20.68 -6.11
CA ALA A 183 -4.23 -19.33 -6.68
C ALA A 183 -4.23 -19.31 -8.23
N ASN A 184 -4.40 -20.47 -8.87
CA ASN A 184 -4.55 -20.61 -10.33
C ASN A 184 -5.93 -20.17 -10.86
N ALA A 185 -6.80 -19.60 -10.04
CA ALA A 185 -8.09 -19.06 -10.50
C ALA A 185 -7.95 -17.77 -11.33
N ALA A 186 -6.77 -17.14 -11.34
CA ALA A 186 -6.44 -15.93 -12.08
C ALA A 186 -5.23 -16.13 -12.99
N GLU A 187 -5.23 -17.18 -13.83
CA GLU A 187 -4.44 -17.12 -15.07
C GLU A 187 -4.87 -15.84 -15.80
N GLY A 188 -3.96 -14.88 -16.02
CA GLY A 188 -4.30 -13.56 -16.57
C GLY A 188 -5.17 -13.61 -17.83
N GLY A 189 -5.04 -14.66 -18.65
CA GLY A 189 -5.92 -14.91 -19.80
C GLY A 189 -7.38 -15.22 -19.43
N LYS A 190 -7.63 -16.02 -18.39
CA LYS A 190 -9.00 -16.31 -17.89
C LYS A 190 -9.66 -15.07 -17.30
N TYR A 191 -8.90 -14.21 -16.62
CA TYR A 191 -9.40 -12.94 -16.10
C TYR A 191 -9.74 -11.98 -17.23
N GLU A 192 -8.83 -11.78 -18.19
CA GLU A 192 -9.04 -10.93 -19.35
C GLU A 192 -10.26 -11.34 -20.16
N ASP A 193 -10.41 -12.64 -20.46
CA ASP A 193 -11.56 -13.14 -21.19
C ASP A 193 -12.88 -12.89 -20.45
N ARG A 194 -12.92 -13.06 -19.13
CA ARG A 194 -14.10 -12.75 -18.31
C ARG A 194 -14.45 -11.27 -18.34
N VAL A 195 -13.45 -10.39 -18.26
CA VAL A 195 -13.65 -8.93 -18.35
C VAL A 195 -14.19 -8.55 -19.73
N ARG A 196 -13.65 -9.15 -20.81
CA ARG A 196 -14.11 -8.90 -22.18
C ARG A 196 -15.52 -9.40 -22.43
N CYS A 197 -15.90 -10.56 -21.89
CA CYS A 197 -17.27 -11.06 -21.93
C CYS A 197 -18.25 -10.15 -21.16
N LEU A 198 -17.78 -9.50 -20.10
CA LEU A 198 -18.60 -8.66 -19.22
C LEU A 198 -18.75 -7.22 -19.71
N LEU A 199 -17.68 -6.61 -20.18
CA LEU A 199 -17.57 -5.17 -20.51
C LEU A 199 -17.31 -4.91 -22.01
N GLY A 200 -17.21 -5.95 -22.82
CA GLY A 200 -16.98 -5.87 -24.27
C GLY A 200 -15.52 -5.60 -24.66
N GLY A 201 -15.29 -5.39 -25.96
CA GLY A 201 -13.96 -5.20 -26.54
C GLY A 201 -13.24 -3.90 -26.14
N GLY A 202 -13.96 -2.93 -25.55
CA GLY A 202 -13.37 -1.67 -25.07
C GLY A 202 -12.62 -1.77 -23.73
N ALA A 203 -12.54 -2.96 -23.14
CA ALA A 203 -12.01 -3.17 -21.79
C ALA A 203 -10.49 -3.44 -21.73
N TYR A 204 -9.71 -3.11 -22.77
CA TYR A 204 -8.27 -3.40 -22.83
C TYR A 204 -7.48 -2.79 -21.65
N GLU A 205 -7.83 -1.57 -21.21
CA GLU A 205 -7.20 -0.95 -20.03
C GLU A 205 -7.43 -1.74 -18.72
N LEU A 206 -8.47 -2.58 -18.68
CA LEU A 206 -8.86 -3.38 -17.52
C LEU A 206 -8.25 -4.78 -17.53
N ALA A 207 -7.66 -5.21 -18.66
CA ALA A 207 -7.03 -6.52 -18.81
C ALA A 207 -5.82 -6.72 -17.87
N THR A 208 -5.20 -5.62 -17.42
CA THR A 208 -4.05 -5.65 -16.50
C THR A 208 -4.40 -5.25 -15.06
N MET A 209 -5.67 -5.35 -14.67
CA MET A 209 -6.11 -5.03 -13.30
C MET A 209 -5.54 -6.01 -12.27
N ASP A 210 -5.38 -7.28 -12.65
CA ASP A 210 -4.71 -8.33 -11.86
C ASP A 210 -3.31 -7.91 -11.40
N LYS A 211 -2.47 -7.45 -12.34
CA LYS A 211 -1.11 -6.97 -12.06
C LYS A 211 -1.13 -5.72 -11.20
N LEU A 212 -2.06 -4.81 -11.47
CA LEU A 212 -2.22 -3.60 -10.68
C LEU A 212 -2.57 -3.92 -9.22
N VAL A 213 -3.55 -4.79 -8.98
CA VAL A 213 -3.95 -5.22 -7.64
C VAL A 213 -2.79 -5.93 -6.95
N SER A 214 -2.09 -6.83 -7.64
CA SER A 214 -0.90 -7.51 -7.10
C SER A 214 0.19 -6.53 -6.67
N HIS A 215 0.49 -5.51 -7.48
CA HIS A 215 1.46 -4.48 -7.12
C HIS A 215 1.01 -3.60 -5.96
N ILE A 216 -0.29 -3.28 -5.86
CA ILE A 216 -0.84 -2.52 -4.73
C ILE A 216 -0.66 -3.32 -3.43
N LEU A 217 -1.04 -4.60 -3.42
CA LEU A 217 -0.93 -5.47 -2.25
C LEU A 217 0.53 -5.65 -1.82
N LYS A 218 1.45 -5.83 -2.78
CA LYS A 218 2.88 -5.91 -2.49
C LYS A 218 3.42 -4.62 -1.85
N ASN A 219 3.06 -3.45 -2.38
CA ASN A 219 3.51 -2.19 -1.78
C ASN A 219 2.87 -1.94 -0.40
N LEU A 220 1.63 -2.39 -0.18
CA LEU A 220 0.99 -2.29 1.13
C LEU A 220 1.70 -3.17 2.18
N GLN A 221 2.14 -4.37 1.80
CA GLN A 221 2.97 -5.22 2.66
C GLN A 221 4.34 -4.59 2.93
N ASN A 222 4.99 -4.05 1.89
CA ASN A 222 6.24 -3.34 2.06
C ASN A 222 6.07 -2.19 3.08
N ILE A 223 5.02 -1.37 2.96
CA ILE A 223 4.70 -0.30 3.93
C ILE A 223 4.53 -0.85 5.36
N ALA A 224 3.89 -2.01 5.51
CA ALA A 224 3.65 -2.61 6.82
C ALA A 224 4.91 -3.21 7.46
N SER A 225 5.86 -3.69 6.65
CA SER A 225 7.11 -4.30 7.10
C SER A 225 8.31 -3.35 7.10
N ASP A 226 8.16 -2.14 6.55
CA ASP A 226 9.19 -1.11 6.45
C ASP A 226 9.30 -0.33 7.77
N GLU A 227 10.42 -0.53 8.47
CA GLU A 227 10.72 0.09 9.77
C GLU A 227 10.76 1.61 9.69
N THR A 228 11.38 2.16 8.63
CA THR A 228 11.45 3.60 8.36
C THR A 228 10.05 4.17 8.18
N MET A 229 9.18 3.48 7.45
CA MET A 229 7.78 3.89 7.30
C MET A 229 7.00 3.82 8.61
N GLN A 230 7.22 2.80 9.45
CA GLN A 230 6.61 2.74 10.78
C GLN A 230 7.06 3.92 11.66
N ALA A 231 8.35 4.26 11.63
CA ALA A 231 8.87 5.44 12.32
C ALA A 231 8.21 6.74 11.80
N MET A 232 8.05 6.88 10.48
CA MET A 232 7.36 8.04 9.89
C MET A 232 5.90 8.15 10.34
N VAL A 233 5.18 7.03 10.43
CA VAL A 233 3.80 7.00 10.96
C VAL A 233 3.79 7.46 12.42
N GLU A 234 4.74 7.01 13.23
CA GLU A 234 4.84 7.39 14.63
C GLU A 234 5.13 8.88 14.81
N VAL A 235 6.07 9.44 14.04
CA VAL A 235 6.35 10.89 14.04
C VAL A 235 5.09 11.66 13.67
N TYR A 236 4.39 11.26 12.61
CA TYR A 236 3.15 11.93 12.20
C TYR A 236 2.11 11.92 13.32
N ARG A 237 1.92 10.79 14.00
CA ARG A 237 1.00 10.67 15.14
C ARG A 237 1.40 11.58 16.30
N ARG A 238 2.69 11.61 16.66
CA ARG A 238 3.22 12.51 17.70
C ARG A 238 2.92 13.98 17.40
N HIS A 239 3.15 14.40 16.16
CA HIS A 239 2.88 15.78 15.74
C HIS A 239 1.40 16.10 15.65
N ALA A 240 0.54 15.13 15.31
CA ALA A 240 -0.90 15.29 15.30
C ALA A 240 -1.50 15.39 16.71
N ASP A 241 -1.02 14.56 17.65
CA ASP A 241 -1.50 14.50 19.03
C ASP A 241 -1.03 15.72 19.85
N ALA A 242 0.14 16.27 19.54
CA ALA A 242 0.71 17.46 20.20
C ALA A 242 0.00 18.79 19.84
N GLY A 243 -1.13 18.75 19.13
CA GLY A 243 -1.91 19.93 18.70
C GLY A 243 -1.49 20.45 17.32
N GLY A 244 -1.74 21.73 17.04
CA GLY A 244 -1.55 22.35 15.71
C GLY A 244 -0.31 21.87 14.95
N PHE A 245 -0.48 21.54 13.67
CA PHE A 245 0.55 20.88 12.88
C PHE A 245 1.70 21.84 12.51
N LYS A 246 2.93 21.43 12.82
CA LYS A 246 4.17 22.21 12.67
C LYS A 246 5.06 21.57 11.59
N PRO A 247 5.00 22.06 10.33
CA PRO A 247 5.59 21.36 9.19
C PRO A 247 7.13 21.40 9.17
N GLY A 248 7.76 22.46 9.69
CA GLY A 248 9.22 22.55 9.81
C GLY A 248 9.75 21.54 10.82
N ALA A 249 9.16 21.50 12.01
CA ALA A 249 9.50 20.52 13.05
C ALA A 249 9.27 19.08 12.59
N PHE A 250 8.17 18.83 11.86
CA PHE A 250 7.87 17.52 11.29
C PHE A 250 8.92 17.08 10.27
N ARG A 251 9.32 17.98 9.36
CA ARG A 251 10.38 17.69 8.37
C ARG A 251 11.72 17.40 9.02
N GLN A 252 12.12 18.18 10.02
CA GLN A 252 13.38 17.99 10.72
C GLN A 252 13.43 16.65 11.46
N GLU A 253 12.34 16.30 12.15
CA GLU A 253 12.27 15.01 12.84
C GLU A 253 12.20 13.83 11.88
N ALA A 254 11.51 13.97 10.75
CA ALA A 254 11.48 12.97 9.69
C ALA A 254 12.86 12.77 9.05
N ALA A 255 13.65 13.84 8.89
CA ALA A 255 15.02 13.76 8.39
C ALA A 255 15.91 12.89 9.30
N TYR A 256 15.85 13.11 10.62
CA TYR A 256 16.58 12.32 11.61
C TYR A 256 16.29 10.82 11.53
N LEU A 257 15.02 10.47 11.29
CA LEU A 257 14.54 9.09 11.26
C LEU A 257 14.52 8.48 9.85
N SER A 258 15.01 9.19 8.84
CA SER A 258 14.97 8.72 7.45
C SER A 258 16.07 7.72 7.10
N GLU A 259 17.09 7.58 7.97
CA GLU A 259 18.20 6.62 7.85
C GLU A 259 18.88 6.56 6.47
N GLY A 260 18.85 7.65 5.70
CA GLY A 260 19.45 7.70 4.37
C GLY A 260 18.56 7.21 3.23
N GLU A 261 17.29 6.91 3.50
CA GLU A 261 16.33 6.48 2.48
C GLU A 261 15.72 7.64 1.67
N ASN A 262 15.21 7.30 0.49
CA ASN A 262 14.49 8.23 -0.38
C ASN A 262 13.09 8.55 0.17
N MET A 263 12.87 9.82 0.52
CA MET A 263 11.62 10.30 1.11
C MET A 263 10.76 11.09 0.13
N TYR A 264 9.46 11.05 0.39
CA TYR A 264 8.45 11.80 -0.35
C TYR A 264 7.55 12.55 0.64
N ALA A 265 7.29 13.83 0.37
CA ALA A 265 6.27 14.60 1.06
C ALA A 265 4.94 14.50 0.31
N PHE A 266 3.86 14.29 1.06
CA PHE A 266 2.50 14.21 0.56
C PHE A 266 1.66 15.29 1.23
N GLN A 267 1.23 16.27 0.45
CA GLN A 267 0.33 17.32 0.91
C GLN A 267 -1.07 17.09 0.35
N TYR A 268 -2.01 16.87 1.26
CA TYR A 268 -3.43 16.78 0.93
C TYR A 268 -4.08 18.15 1.16
N CYS A 269 -4.68 18.70 0.10
CA CYS A 269 -5.39 19.97 0.13
C CYS A 269 -6.83 19.77 -0.36
N LYS A 270 -7.81 20.21 0.43
CA LYS A 270 -9.20 20.27 -0.03
C LYS A 270 -9.39 21.52 -0.87
N VAL A 271 -9.98 21.39 -2.07
CA VAL A 271 -10.23 22.54 -2.93
C VAL A 271 -11.43 23.31 -2.37
N PRO A 272 -11.28 24.60 -2.01
CA PRO A 272 -12.37 25.38 -1.44
C PRO A 272 -13.61 25.35 -2.31
N LYS A 273 -14.78 25.21 -1.68
CA LYS A 273 -16.10 25.25 -2.33
C LYS A 273 -16.36 24.12 -3.34
N THR A 274 -15.57 23.04 -3.33
CA THR A 274 -15.82 21.85 -4.16
C THR A 274 -15.61 20.57 -3.34
N ASP A 275 -16.14 19.45 -3.84
CA ASP A 275 -15.89 18.12 -3.28
C ASP A 275 -14.59 17.48 -3.80
N ARG A 276 -13.72 18.29 -4.43
CA ARG A 276 -12.45 17.82 -4.97
C ARG A 276 -11.34 18.02 -3.96
N SER A 277 -10.40 17.08 -3.97
CA SER A 277 -9.16 17.16 -3.21
C SER A 277 -7.96 16.97 -4.13
N ILE A 278 -6.87 17.61 -3.77
CA ILE A 278 -5.59 17.50 -4.47
C ILE A 278 -4.61 16.83 -3.50
N LEU A 279 -3.92 15.81 -4.00
CA LEU A 279 -2.77 15.22 -3.33
C LEU A 279 -1.53 15.62 -4.11
N HIS A 280 -0.74 16.54 -3.57
CA HIS A 280 0.56 16.90 -4.10
C HIS A 280 1.62 15.98 -3.51
N TYR A 281 2.53 15.48 -4.35
CA TYR A 281 3.67 14.68 -3.92
C TYR A 281 4.96 15.32 -4.41
N GLU A 282 5.91 15.46 -3.51
CA GLU A 282 7.23 16.05 -3.75
C GLU A 282 8.30 15.03 -3.38
N PHE A 283 9.28 14.85 -4.27
CA PHE A 283 10.43 14.01 -3.98
C PHE A 283 11.44 14.81 -3.18
N LEU A 284 11.74 14.36 -1.96
CA LEU A 284 12.65 15.02 -1.05
C LEU A 284 14.08 14.46 -1.13
N GLY A 285 14.28 13.32 -1.79
CA GLY A 285 15.57 12.65 -1.83
C GLY A 285 15.95 12.06 -0.47
N VAL A 286 17.26 11.98 -0.22
CA VAL A 286 17.81 11.58 1.08
C VAL A 286 17.90 12.83 1.93
N ILE A 287 17.02 12.95 2.93
CA ILE A 287 16.97 14.12 3.80
C ILE A 287 17.98 13.90 4.94
N ALA A 288 19.26 14.06 4.66
CA ALA A 288 20.30 13.97 5.68
C ALA A 288 20.32 15.24 6.55
N GLU A 289 20.80 15.13 7.81
CA GLU A 289 20.94 16.27 8.73
C GLU A 289 21.79 17.42 8.16
N SER A 290 22.68 17.13 7.21
CA SER A 290 23.63 18.09 6.63
C SER A 290 23.02 19.10 5.67
N ASP A 291 21.83 18.85 5.12
CA ASP A 291 21.26 19.69 4.06
C ASP A 291 20.48 20.91 4.61
N LEU A 292 20.40 21.05 5.93
CA LEU A 292 19.77 22.21 6.59
C LEU A 292 20.77 23.30 6.99
N GLU A 293 22.09 23.08 6.82
CA GLU A 293 23.12 24.10 7.03
C GLU A 293 23.59 24.79 5.73
N GLU A 294 23.19 24.30 4.55
CA GLU A 294 23.55 24.95 3.28
C GLU A 294 22.30 25.34 2.48
N GLU A 295 21.80 26.56 2.74
CA GLU A 295 21.23 27.37 1.66
C GLU A 295 22.31 27.54 0.58
N SER A 296 22.40 26.59 -0.34
CA SER A 296 23.26 26.71 -1.51
C SER A 296 22.50 27.48 -2.61
N PRO A 297 23.01 28.63 -3.09
CA PRO A 297 22.27 29.57 -3.93
C PRO A 297 22.12 29.13 -5.41
N ASN A 298 22.21 27.83 -5.71
CA ASN A 298 22.39 27.35 -7.09
C ASN A 298 21.14 26.74 -7.76
N LEU A 299 19.95 26.89 -7.16
CA LEU A 299 18.69 26.42 -7.75
C LEU A 299 18.12 27.35 -8.83
N GLU A 300 18.67 28.56 -9.01
CA GLU A 300 18.28 29.47 -10.10
C GLU A 300 19.03 29.22 -11.42
N ALA A 301 20.20 28.57 -11.40
CA ALA A 301 20.98 28.30 -12.61
C ALA A 301 20.37 27.18 -13.46
N LEU A 302 19.65 26.22 -12.85
CA LEU A 302 19.00 25.13 -13.57
C LEU A 302 17.65 25.53 -14.17
N ARG A 303 17.01 26.60 -13.67
CA ARG A 303 15.74 27.13 -14.21
C ARG A 303 15.92 28.05 -15.42
N LYS A 304 17.11 28.60 -15.64
CA LYS A 304 17.41 29.46 -16.82
C LYS A 304 17.96 28.71 -18.03
N GLY A 305 18.21 27.39 -17.92
CA GLY A 305 18.80 26.57 -18.98
C GLY A 305 17.80 25.86 -19.90
N SER A 306 16.49 25.89 -19.60
CA SER A 306 15.49 25.10 -20.36
C SER A 306 14.64 25.89 -21.37
N ASP A 307 14.84 27.20 -21.50
CA ASP A 307 13.98 28.07 -22.33
C ASP A 307 14.65 28.63 -23.60
N ILE A 308 15.78 28.06 -24.05
CA ILE A 308 16.40 28.45 -25.33
C ILE A 308 16.79 27.21 -26.13
N ALA A 309 15.82 26.55 -26.76
CA ALA A 309 16.06 25.65 -27.90
C ALA A 309 14.76 25.28 -28.64
N MET A 310 13.92 26.25 -28.98
CA MET A 310 12.86 26.06 -29.99
C MET A 310 12.54 27.42 -30.65
N ALA A 311 13.46 27.90 -31.49
CA ALA A 311 13.16 28.90 -32.50
C ALA A 311 14.21 28.81 -33.62
N ASP A 312 13.72 28.56 -34.83
CA ASP A 312 14.28 28.92 -36.13
C ASP A 312 15.61 28.28 -36.59
N ALA A 313 15.52 27.39 -37.58
CA ALA A 313 16.14 27.62 -38.89
C ALA A 313 15.72 26.53 -39.89
N ASP A 314 14.98 26.98 -40.89
CA ASP A 314 14.72 26.35 -42.18
C ASP A 314 15.93 26.57 -43.12
N ASP A 315 16.00 25.68 -44.12
CA ASP A 315 16.69 25.79 -45.42
C ASP A 315 18.19 25.42 -45.58
N GLY A 316 18.47 24.62 -46.61
CA GLY A 316 19.83 24.33 -47.13
C GLY A 316 20.09 22.90 -47.63
N MET A 317 19.85 22.66 -48.92
CA MET A 317 20.17 21.43 -49.69
C MET A 317 21.61 20.92 -49.54
N GLU A 318 21.80 19.58 -49.60
CA GLU A 318 22.72 18.98 -50.57
C GLU A 318 22.44 17.48 -50.82
N GLU A 319 22.50 17.14 -52.11
CA GLU A 319 22.24 15.87 -52.77
C GLU A 319 23.46 14.94 -52.62
N ILE A 320 23.28 13.61 -52.42
CA ILE A 320 24.18 12.55 -52.95
C ILE A 320 23.47 11.17 -52.91
N VAL A 321 23.05 10.74 -54.10
CA VAL A 321 23.21 9.43 -54.76
C VAL A 321 23.00 8.12 -53.95
N GLN A 322 21.89 7.43 -54.27
CA GLN A 322 21.72 5.97 -54.10
C GLN A 322 22.30 5.19 -55.30
N PRO A 323 22.87 3.99 -55.11
CA PRO A 323 22.98 3.01 -56.18
C PRO A 323 21.78 2.06 -56.23
N SER A 324 21.17 2.00 -57.41
CA SER A 324 20.14 1.06 -57.83
C SER A 324 20.70 -0.33 -58.15
N SER A 325 19.93 -1.40 -57.89
CA SER A 325 19.79 -2.51 -58.86
C SER A 325 18.58 -3.42 -58.58
N SER A 326 17.45 -3.04 -59.19
CA SER A 326 16.55 -3.85 -60.02
C SER A 326 16.35 -5.38 -59.84
N LYS A 327 15.06 -5.73 -59.74
CA LYS A 327 14.28 -6.68 -60.60
C LYS A 327 14.26 -8.19 -60.29
N ARG A 328 13.08 -8.70 -59.90
CA ARG A 328 12.08 -9.49 -60.70
C ARG A 328 11.04 -10.11 -59.75
N ARG A 329 9.76 -9.72 -59.76
CA ARG A 329 8.62 -10.24 -60.57
C ARG A 329 8.47 -11.78 -60.52
N ARG A 330 7.37 -12.29 -59.96
CA ARG A 330 6.17 -12.75 -60.71
C ARG A 330 5.11 -13.45 -59.84
N VAL A 331 3.85 -13.14 -60.20
CA VAL A 331 2.53 -13.77 -59.95
C VAL A 331 2.01 -13.75 -58.52
#